data_AF-A0A840RIL2-F1
#
_entry.id   AF-A0A840RIL2-F1
#
_cell.length_a   1.000
_cell.length_b   1.000
_cell.length_c   1.000
_cell.angle_alpha   90.00
_cell.angle_beta   90.00
_cell.angle_gamma   90.00
#
_symmetry.space_group_name_H-M   'P 1'
#
loop_
_entity.id
_entity.type
_entity.pdbx_description
1 polymer ?
#
loop_
_entity_poly.entity_id
_entity_poly.type
_entity_poly.pdbx_seq_one_letter_code
_entity_poly.pdbx_strand_id
1 'polypeptide(L)'
;MDQNADAACIVNVGFVRVWNRANRGELSGSAGPADAAASAIVLSDIATQHSVEASQCRETEQQLTGLQDWIRKQQAVHAEAQ
;
A
#
# COMPACT_ATOMS: atom_id res chain seq x y z
N MET A 1 15.57 1.23 6.89
CA MET A 1 15.41 2.08 8.09
C MET A 1 16.28 1.50 9.20
N ASP A 2 16.81 2.30 10.12
CA ASP A 2 17.69 1.83 11.20
C ASP A 2 16.98 1.81 12.57
N GLN A 3 17.59 1.15 13.55
CA GLN A 3 17.04 1.00 14.91
C GLN A 3 16.94 2.33 15.67
N ASN A 4 17.73 3.34 15.30
CA ASN A 4 17.66 4.67 15.91
C ASN A 4 16.36 5.37 15.53
N ALA A 5 15.91 5.22 14.28
CA ALA A 5 14.63 5.75 13.83
C ALA A 5 13.44 5.09 14.58
N ASP A 6 13.53 3.79 14.87
CA ASP A 6 12.51 3.06 15.63
C ASP A 6 12.38 3.58 17.07
N ALA A 7 13.51 3.82 17.73
CA ALA A 7 13.52 4.37 19.10
C ALA A 7 13.04 5.83 19.15
N ALA A 8 13.33 6.62 18.11
CA ALA A 8 12.93 8.02 18.02
C ALA A 8 11.44 8.21 17.68
N CYS A 9 10.77 7.18 17.12
CA CYS A 9 9.39 7.26 16.68
C CYS A 9 8.56 6.09 17.22
N ILE A 10 7.88 6.35 18.33
CA ILE A 10 6.91 5.40 18.89
C ILE A 10 5.62 5.45 18.08
N VAL A 11 5.28 4.34 17.44
CA VAL A 11 4.01 4.16 16.74
C VAL A 11 2.90 3.92 17.76
N ASN A 12 1.79 4.63 17.65
CA ASN A 12 0.65 4.44 18.53
C ASN A 12 -0.36 3.42 17.98
N VAL A 13 -1.18 2.86 18.88
CA VAL A 13 -2.21 1.88 18.53
C VAL A 13 -3.22 2.43 17.52
N GLY A 14 -3.55 3.72 17.61
CA GLY A 14 -4.48 4.38 16.69
C GLY A 14 -4.01 4.39 15.25
N PHE A 15 -2.73 4.67 15.03
CA PHE A 15 -2.10 4.62 13.72
C PHE A 15 -2.22 3.22 13.13
N VAL A 16 -1.83 2.19 13.90
CA VAL A 16 -1.90 0.79 13.43
C VAL A 16 -3.33 0.38 13.10
N ARG A 17 -4.30 0.80 13.93
CA ARG A 17 -5.72 0.54 13.69
C ARG A 17 -6.21 1.17 12.40
N VAL A 18 -5.87 2.44 12.15
CA VAL A 18 -6.25 3.16 10.92
C VAL A 18 -5.56 2.53 9.71
N TRP A 19 -4.25 2.29 9.78
CA TRP A 19 -3.44 1.68 8.74
C TRP A 19 -4.00 0.32 8.29
N ASN A 20 -4.23 -0.58 9.26
CA ASN A 20 -4.75 -1.91 8.96
C ASN A 20 -6.15 -1.88 8.34
N ARG A 21 -7.00 -0.93 8.74
CA ARG A 21 -8.33 -0.76 8.13
C ARG A 21 -8.22 -0.21 6.71
N ALA A 22 -7.37 0.79 6.49
CA ALA A 22 -7.11 1.33 5.15
C ALA A 22 -6.63 0.23 4.19
N ASN A 23 -5.73 -0.65 4.64
CA ASN A 23 -5.24 -1.79 3.86
C ASN A 23 -6.31 -2.84 3.54
N ARG A 24 -7.46 -2.82 4.25
CA ARG A 24 -8.64 -3.65 3.94
C ARG A 24 -9.76 -2.88 3.23
N GLY A 25 -9.57 -1.59 2.94
CA GLY A 25 -10.61 -0.72 2.38
C GLY A 25 -11.74 -0.39 3.36
N GLU A 26 -11.48 -0.46 4.68
CA GLU A 26 -12.46 -0.23 5.73
C GLU A 26 -12.35 1.19 6.31
N LEU A 27 -13.48 1.76 6.73
CA LEU A 27 -13.50 3.03 7.47
C LEU A 27 -13.00 2.85 8.90
N SER A 28 -12.18 3.79 9.36
CA SER A 28 -11.55 3.74 10.69
C SER A 28 -12.51 4.04 11.84
N GLY A 29 -13.60 4.77 11.59
CA GLY A 29 -14.44 5.33 12.65
C GLY A 29 -13.69 6.36 13.51
N SER A 30 -14.33 6.79 14.60
CA SER A 30 -13.77 7.80 15.52
C SER A 30 -12.59 7.25 16.32
N ALA A 31 -11.67 8.14 16.69
CA ALA A 31 -10.57 7.81 17.60
C ALA A 31 -11.09 7.53 19.02
N GLY A 32 -10.40 6.64 19.74
CA GLY A 32 -10.73 6.27 21.12
C GLY A 32 -9.53 6.47 22.07
N PRO A 33 -9.73 6.46 23.40
CA PRO A 33 -8.65 6.69 24.37
C PRO A 33 -7.47 5.71 24.27
N ALA A 34 -7.73 4.48 23.83
CA ALA A 34 -6.70 3.46 23.63
C ALA A 34 -5.74 3.77 22.46
N ASP A 35 -6.13 4.65 21.53
CA ASP A 35 -5.35 4.96 20.33
C ASP A 35 -4.02 5.65 20.67
N ALA A 36 -3.91 6.30 21.83
CA ALA A 36 -2.69 6.98 22.27
C ALA A 36 -1.62 6.03 22.84
N ALA A 37 -1.96 4.78 23.15
CA ALA A 37 -1.02 3.82 23.70
C ALA A 37 0.07 3.45 22.68
N ALA A 38 1.26 3.12 23.15
CA ALA A 38 2.34 2.60 22.31
C ALA A 38 1.96 1.23 21.72
N SER A 39 2.22 1.06 20.43
CA SER A 39 2.11 -0.20 19.71
C SER A 39 3.37 -1.05 19.87
N ALA A 40 3.27 -2.35 19.61
CA ALA A 40 4.42 -3.23 19.44
C ALA A 40 5.07 -3.12 18.04
N ILE A 41 4.40 -2.45 17.09
CA ILE A 41 4.91 -2.24 15.73
C ILE A 41 5.90 -1.08 15.74
N VAL A 42 7.08 -1.29 15.14
CA VAL A 42 8.10 -0.24 15.00
C VAL A 42 8.04 0.42 13.62
N LEU A 43 8.70 1.57 13.49
CA LEU A 43 8.64 2.36 12.26
C LEU A 43 9.26 1.63 11.06
N SER A 44 10.30 0.83 11.29
CA SER A 44 10.96 0.00 10.28
C SER A 44 10.07 -1.12 9.72
N ASP A 45 9.14 -1.67 10.51
CA ASP A 45 8.14 -2.63 10.04
C ASP A 45 7.21 -1.96 9.03
N ILE A 46 6.71 -0.76 9.36
CA ILE A 46 5.83 0.03 8.50
C ILE A 46 6.54 0.39 7.20
N ALA A 47 7.80 0.84 7.28
CA ALA A 47 8.59 1.20 6.11
C ALA A 47 8.81 0.00 5.18
N THR A 48 9.09 -1.18 5.75
CA THR A 48 9.22 -2.43 5.00
C THR A 48 7.92 -2.77 4.28
N GLN A 49 6.80 -2.77 5.02
CA GLN A 49 5.50 -3.10 4.47
C GLN A 49 5.08 -2.13 3.35
N HIS A 50 5.22 -0.83 3.59
CA HIS A 50 4.91 0.19 2.59
C HIS A 50 5.77 0.05 1.33
N SER A 51 7.06 -0.30 1.48
CA SER A 51 7.94 -0.55 0.33
C SER A 51 7.47 -1.74 -0.51
N VAL A 52 7.00 -2.81 0.13
CA VAL A 52 6.44 -4.00 -0.54
C VAL A 52 5.15 -3.62 -1.28
N GLU A 53 4.21 -2.97 -0.59
CA GLU A 53 2.92 -2.54 -1.16
C GLU A 53 3.12 -1.59 -2.35
N ALA A 54 3.99 -0.60 -2.22
CA ALA A 54 4.28 0.34 -3.30
C ALA A 54 4.95 -0.33 -4.51
N SER A 55 5.77 -1.36 -4.28
CA SER A 55 6.41 -2.11 -5.37
C SER A 55 5.40 -2.97 -6.11
N GLN A 56 4.55 -3.71 -5.39
CA GLN A 56 3.46 -4.50 -5.97
C GLN A 56 2.48 -3.64 -6.76
N CYS A 57 2.15 -2.45 -6.25
CA CYS A 57 1.29 -1.50 -6.95
C CYS A 57 1.91 -1.10 -8.30
N ARG A 58 3.17 -0.64 -8.31
CA ARG A 58 3.87 -0.27 -9.55
C ARG A 58 4.01 -1.41 -10.54
N GLU A 59 4.29 -2.63 -10.06
CA GLU A 59 4.36 -3.81 -10.91
C GLU A 59 3.01 -4.11 -11.56
N THR A 60 1.93 -4.02 -10.79
CA THR A 60 0.56 -4.22 -11.29
C THR A 60 0.18 -3.15 -12.31
N GLU A 61 0.52 -1.89 -12.05
CA GLU A 61 0.30 -0.77 -12.98
C GLU A 61 1.03 -1.02 -14.32
N GLN A 62 2.30 -1.43 -14.27
CA GLN A 62 3.09 -1.75 -15.46
C GLN A 62 2.49 -2.91 -16.26
N GLN A 63 2.06 -3.98 -15.58
CA GLN A 63 1.39 -5.12 -16.22
C GLN A 63 0.08 -4.69 -16.88
N LEU A 64 -0.71 -3.85 -16.21
CA LEU A 64 -1.97 -3.33 -16.75
C LEU A 64 -1.74 -2.44 -17.99
N THR A 65 -0.75 -1.54 -17.94
CA THR A 65 -0.37 -0.75 -19.11
C THR A 65 0.07 -1.65 -20.28
N GLY A 66 0.92 -2.64 -20.02
CA GLY A 66 1.36 -3.59 -21.04
C GLY A 66 0.21 -4.37 -21.67
N LEU A 67 -0.75 -4.81 -20.85
CA LEU A 67 -1.95 -5.49 -21.33
C LEU A 67 -2.83 -4.57 -22.19
N GLN A 68 -3.06 -3.33 -21.76
CA GLN A 68 -3.85 -2.35 -22.52
C GLN A 68 -3.22 -2.06 -23.88
N ASP A 69 -1.89 -1.91 -23.94
CA ASP A 69 -1.17 -1.69 -25.19
C ASP A 69 -1.27 -2.90 -26.12
N TRP A 70 -1.17 -4.11 -25.56
CA TRP A 70 -1.36 -5.33 -26.32
C TRP A 70 -2.77 -5.42 -26.92
N ILE A 71 -3.82 -5.14 -26.12
CA ILE A 71 -5.21 -5.13 -26.59
C ILE A 71 -5.40 -4.14 -27.75
N ARG A 72 -4.89 -2.91 -27.62
CA ARG A 72 -4.98 -1.89 -28.70
C ARG A 72 -4.33 -2.38 -29.99
N LYS A 73 -3.17 -3.03 -29.91
CA LYS A 73 -2.49 -3.63 -31.08
C LYS A 73 -3.33 -4.73 -31.72
N GLN A 74 -3.92 -5.62 -30.93
CA GLN A 74 -4.79 -6.68 -31.46
C GLN A 74 -6.05 -6.12 -32.14
N GLN A 75 -6.64 -5.07 -31.58
CA GLN A 75 -7.79 -4.40 -32.18
C GLN A 75 -7.45 -3.77 -33.53
N ALA A 76 -6.27 -3.14 -33.66
CA ALA A 76 -5.79 -2.59 -34.92
C ALA A 76 -5.61 -3.68 -35.99
N VAL A 77 -4.93 -4.78 -35.63
CA VAL A 77 -4.74 -5.94 -36.54
C VAL A 77 -6.07 -6.53 -36.99
N HIS A 78 -7.03 -6.68 -36.06
CA HIS A 78 -8.36 -7.18 -36.41
C HIS A 78 -9.10 -6.23 -37.36
N ALA A 79 -8.99 -4.92 -37.17
CA ALA A 79 -9.64 -3.94 -38.03
C ALA A 79 -9.02 -3.90 -39.45
N GLU A 80 -7.73 -4.15 -39.59
CA GLU A 80 -7.04 -4.23 -40.90
C GLU A 80 -7.36 -5.52 -41.66
N ALA A 81 -7.78 -6.57 -40.97
CA ALA A 81 -8.16 -7.86 -41.56
C ALA A 81 -9.63 -7.91 -42.02
N GLN A 82 -10.42 -6.85 -41.80
CA GLN A 82 -11.82 -6.70 -42.20
C GLN A 82 -11.97 -5.80 -43.43
#